data_AF-A0A9X7TH11-F1
#
_entry.id   AF-A0A9X7TH11-F1
#
_cell.length_a   1.000
_cell.length_b   1.000
_cell.length_c   1.000
_cell.angle_alpha   90.00
_cell.angle_beta   90.00
_cell.angle_gamma   90.00
#
_symmetry.space_group_name_H-M   'P 1'
#
loop_
_entity.id
_entity.type
_entity.pdbx_description
1 polymer ?
#
loop_
_entity_poly.entity_id
_entity_poly.type
_entity_poly.pdbx_seq_one_letter_code
_entity_poly.pdbx_strand_id
1 'polypeptide(L)'
;MKAIDAVNELFANYRLIILTLIIAIIGAIVVGIISLLLGLGLSISSIFGISSPYGIIARLILSVLVSIFYMFALAISTYSYKRYWDISRAFSNLGIFFSDVIIAGIALGLVNFVFSYIPVVGILISALVFTGLALSFSISERGKKIVDSMNEGFSTISTLIKIDAVSLLILYIASILSFVPILNILTIPYVAILASLLAK
;
A
#
# COMPACT_ATOMS: atom_id res chain seq x y z
N MET A 1 -0.58 -18.32 15.44
CA MET A 1 -1.88 -17.70 15.07
C MET A 1 -1.74 -16.20 14.81
N LYS A 2 -0.70 -15.75 14.08
CA LYS A 2 -0.41 -14.31 13.88
C LYS A 2 -1.52 -13.56 13.11
N ALA A 3 -2.21 -14.24 12.20
CA ALA A 3 -3.33 -13.67 11.45
C ALA A 3 -4.55 -13.32 12.33
N ILE A 4 -4.84 -14.12 13.36
CA ILE A 4 -5.95 -13.88 14.30
C ILE A 4 -5.57 -12.75 15.25
N ASP A 5 -4.31 -12.72 15.70
CA ASP A 5 -3.78 -11.63 16.52
C ASP A 5 -3.89 -10.29 15.78
N ALA A 6 -3.56 -10.25 14.48
CA ALA A 6 -3.70 -9.06 13.64
C ALA A 6 -5.15 -8.55 13.53
N VAL A 7 -6.15 -9.46 13.46
CA VAL A 7 -7.57 -9.07 13.44
C VAL A 7 -7.96 -8.43 14.77
N ASN A 8 -7.58 -9.04 15.89
CA ASN A 8 -7.89 -8.52 17.23
C ASN A 8 -7.26 -7.14 17.44
N GLU A 9 -6.01 -6.95 17.01
CA GLU A 9 -5.30 -5.67 17.11
C GLU A 9 -5.89 -4.58 16.21
N LEU A 10 -6.39 -4.94 15.02
CA LEU A 10 -7.06 -4.00 14.12
C LEU A 10 -8.34 -3.43 14.76
N PHE A 11 -9.20 -4.30 15.29
CA PHE A 11 -10.45 -3.87 15.92
C PHE A 11 -10.23 -3.19 17.27
N ALA A 12 -9.15 -3.53 17.98
CA ALA A 12 -8.74 -2.79 19.18
C ALA A 12 -8.27 -1.36 18.86
N ASN A 13 -7.80 -1.09 17.65
CA ASN A 13 -7.22 0.18 17.23
C ASN A 13 -8.03 0.88 16.12
N TYR A 14 -9.28 1.25 16.42
CA TYR A 14 -10.18 1.99 15.51
C TYR A 14 -9.55 3.26 14.88
N ARG A 15 -8.53 3.84 15.52
CA ARG A 15 -7.77 5.01 15.04
C ARG A 15 -6.98 4.72 13.77
N LEU A 16 -6.51 3.49 13.56
CA LEU A 16 -5.84 3.07 12.32
C LEU A 16 -6.77 3.14 11.12
N ILE A 17 -8.03 2.74 11.34
CA ILE A 17 -9.09 2.79 10.32
C ILE A 17 -9.40 4.25 9.97
N ILE A 18 -9.53 5.13 10.98
CA ILE A 18 -9.77 6.56 10.77
C ILE A 18 -8.63 7.21 9.99
N LEU A 19 -7.37 6.94 10.35
CA LEU A 19 -6.21 7.50 9.65
C LEU A 19 -6.14 7.03 8.19
N THR A 20 -6.36 5.74 7.95
CA THR A 20 -6.40 5.16 6.60
C THR A 20 -7.52 5.80 5.78
N LEU A 21 -8.69 5.99 6.38
CA LEU A 21 -9.83 6.66 5.74
C LEU A 21 -9.49 8.10 5.33
N ILE A 22 -8.84 8.87 6.20
CA ILE A 22 -8.41 10.25 5.89
C ILE A 22 -7.48 10.27 4.66
N ILE A 23 -6.49 9.38 4.63
CA ILE A 23 -5.53 9.28 3.51
C ILE A 23 -6.24 8.85 2.22
N ALA A 24 -7.17 7.91 2.31
CA ALA A 24 -7.95 7.45 1.17
C ALA A 24 -8.81 8.59 0.58
N ILE A 25 -9.45 9.40 1.43
CA ILE A 25 -10.23 10.58 1.01
C ILE A 25 -9.32 11.62 0.35
N ILE A 26 -8.20 11.98 0.98
CA ILE A 26 -7.24 12.94 0.42
C ILE A 26 -6.70 12.43 -0.92
N GLY A 27 -6.33 11.15 -0.99
CA GLY A 27 -5.87 10.51 -2.22
C GLY A 27 -6.91 10.54 -3.33
N ALA A 28 -8.16 10.23 -3.03
CA ALA A 28 -9.26 10.31 -4.00
C ALA A 28 -9.48 11.73 -4.52
N ILE A 29 -9.43 12.74 -3.65
CA ILE A 29 -9.56 14.15 -4.03
C ILE A 29 -8.40 14.57 -4.94
N VAL A 30 -7.15 14.27 -4.57
CA VAL A 30 -5.95 14.62 -5.35
C VAL A 30 -5.98 13.96 -6.73
N VAL A 31 -6.29 12.65 -6.78
CA VAL A 31 -6.43 11.92 -8.04
C VAL A 31 -7.56 12.49 -8.89
N GLY A 32 -8.69 12.86 -8.28
CA GLY A 32 -9.82 13.48 -8.97
C GLY A 32 -9.47 14.84 -9.60
N ILE A 33 -8.78 15.71 -8.84
CA ILE A 33 -8.32 17.02 -9.33
C ILE A 33 -7.33 16.83 -10.48
N ILE A 34 -6.35 15.93 -10.34
CA ILE A 34 -5.34 15.69 -11.37
C ILE A 34 -5.98 15.11 -12.63
N SER A 35 -6.94 14.20 -12.50
CA SER A 35 -7.69 13.66 -13.65
C SER A 35 -8.45 14.76 -14.39
N LEU A 36 -9.09 15.67 -13.64
CA LEU A 36 -9.80 16.81 -14.19
C LEU A 36 -8.86 17.80 -14.90
N LEU A 37 -7.70 18.10 -14.32
CA LEU A 37 -6.66 18.96 -14.92
C LEU A 37 -6.03 18.37 -16.17
N LEU A 38 -5.89 17.04 -16.24
CA LEU A 38 -5.36 16.34 -17.41
C LEU A 38 -6.39 16.21 -18.54
N GLY A 39 -7.57 16.82 -18.41
CA GLY A 39 -8.63 16.74 -19.42
C GLY A 39 -9.17 15.31 -19.61
N LEU A 40 -8.83 14.40 -18.68
CA LEU A 40 -9.45 13.10 -18.56
C LEU A 40 -10.81 13.34 -17.90
N GLY A 41 -11.78 13.81 -18.70
CA GLY A 41 -13.15 13.96 -18.24
C GLY A 41 -13.55 12.73 -17.45
N LEU A 42 -14.13 12.93 -16.26
CA LEU A 42 -14.57 11.92 -15.28
C LEU A 42 -15.57 10.95 -15.92
N SER A 43 -15.08 10.14 -16.84
CA SER A 43 -15.79 9.06 -17.46
C SER A 43 -15.25 7.81 -16.80
N ILE A 44 -16.16 7.09 -16.16
CA ILE A 44 -15.90 5.78 -15.54
C ILE A 44 -15.26 4.80 -16.55
N SER A 45 -15.35 5.07 -17.86
CA SER A 45 -14.62 4.39 -18.93
C SER A 45 -13.09 4.55 -18.90
N SER A 46 -12.55 5.59 -18.27
CA SER A 46 -11.08 5.76 -18.09
C SER A 46 -10.48 4.76 -17.10
N ILE A 47 -11.29 4.19 -16.22
CA ILE A 47 -10.93 3.08 -15.33
C ILE A 47 -10.83 1.75 -16.13
N PHE A 48 -11.50 1.67 -17.29
CA PHE A 48 -11.59 0.48 -18.15
C PHE A 48 -10.91 0.58 -19.52
N GLY A 49 -10.08 1.61 -19.74
CA GLY A 49 -9.14 1.65 -20.87
C GLY A 49 -9.75 1.99 -22.23
N ILE A 50 -10.07 3.27 -22.45
CA ILE A 50 -10.32 3.80 -23.80
C ILE A 50 -9.33 4.92 -24.14
N SER A 51 -8.57 4.60 -25.20
CA SER A 51 -7.79 5.40 -26.15
C SER A 51 -7.83 6.93 -26.05
N SER A 52 -6.78 7.50 -25.46
CA SER A 52 -6.26 8.83 -25.81
C SER A 52 -4.74 8.73 -25.94
N PRO A 53 -4.07 9.41 -26.90
CA PRO A 53 -2.62 9.44 -27.01
C PRO A 53 -1.92 10.09 -25.80
N TYR A 54 -2.65 10.90 -25.01
CA TYR A 54 -2.22 11.36 -23.68
C TYR A 54 -2.44 10.31 -22.58
N GLY A 55 -3.12 9.21 -22.89
CA GLY A 55 -3.55 8.18 -21.96
C GLY A 55 -2.40 7.38 -21.36
N ILE A 56 -1.29 7.16 -22.06
CA ILE A 56 -0.16 6.39 -21.51
C ILE A 56 0.55 7.20 -20.41
N ILE A 57 0.89 8.45 -20.70
CA ILE A 57 1.57 9.34 -19.73
C ILE A 57 0.65 9.62 -18.55
N ALA A 58 -0.63 9.94 -18.81
CA ALA A 58 -1.57 10.19 -17.74
C ALA A 58 -1.83 8.93 -16.89
N ARG A 59 -1.92 7.74 -17.49
CA ARG A 59 -2.06 6.47 -16.77
C ARG A 59 -0.82 6.14 -15.95
N LEU A 60 0.38 6.45 -16.43
CA LEU A 60 1.61 6.33 -15.66
C LEU A 60 1.59 7.25 -14.44
N ILE A 61 1.26 8.53 -14.63
CA ILE A 61 1.18 9.52 -13.54
C ILE A 61 0.14 9.10 -12.49
N LEU A 62 -1.06 8.72 -12.93
CA LEU A 62 -2.13 8.27 -12.04
C LEU A 62 -1.73 6.98 -11.29
N SER A 63 -1.10 6.03 -11.97
CA SER A 63 -0.60 4.79 -11.35
C SER A 63 0.41 5.08 -10.25
N VAL A 64 1.36 5.99 -10.50
CA VAL A 64 2.35 6.42 -9.51
C VAL A 64 1.69 7.14 -8.33
N LEU A 65 0.79 8.08 -8.58
CA LEU A 65 0.12 8.83 -7.52
C LEU A 65 -0.72 7.93 -6.61
N VAL A 66 -1.56 7.06 -7.18
CA VAL A 66 -2.36 6.10 -6.40
C VAL A 66 -1.46 5.20 -5.55
N SER A 67 -0.34 4.75 -6.12
CA SER A 67 0.61 3.89 -5.42
C SER A 67 1.33 4.62 -4.28
N ILE A 68 1.66 5.91 -4.45
CA ILE A 68 2.20 6.74 -3.37
C ILE A 68 1.19 6.84 -2.21
N PHE A 69 -0.10 7.07 -2.51
CA PHE A 69 -1.13 7.11 -1.46
C PHE A 69 -1.31 5.77 -0.74
N TYR A 70 -1.22 4.64 -1.45
CA TYR A 70 -1.20 3.32 -0.81
C TYR A 70 0.00 3.14 0.12
N MET A 71 1.18 3.58 -0.29
CA MET A 71 2.37 3.50 0.55
C MET A 71 2.30 4.44 1.76
N PHE A 72 1.67 5.63 1.64
CA PHE A 72 1.37 6.49 2.78
C PHE A 72 0.43 5.82 3.77
N ALA A 73 -0.66 5.23 3.27
CA ALA A 73 -1.62 4.50 4.10
C ALA A 73 -0.98 3.32 4.83
N LEU A 74 -0.12 2.57 4.14
CA LEU A 74 0.63 1.45 4.71
C LEU A 74 1.62 1.92 5.78
N ALA A 75 2.43 2.94 5.48
CA ALA A 75 3.41 3.47 6.40
C ALA A 75 2.74 3.99 7.68
N ILE A 76 1.74 4.88 7.55
CA ILE A 76 1.00 5.40 8.71
C ILE A 76 0.41 4.26 9.54
N SER A 77 -0.20 3.27 8.89
CA SER A 77 -0.79 2.13 9.60
C SER A 77 0.26 1.32 10.38
N THR A 78 1.43 1.11 9.78
CA THR A 78 2.55 0.36 10.39
C THR A 78 3.08 1.10 11.62
N TYR A 79 3.37 2.40 11.48
CA TYR A 79 3.89 3.24 12.56
C TYR A 79 2.88 3.43 13.70
N SER A 80 1.61 3.68 13.36
CA SER A 80 0.54 3.90 14.33
C SER A 80 0.26 2.65 15.15
N TYR A 81 0.35 1.45 14.55
CA TYR A 81 0.20 0.19 15.25
C TYR A 81 1.27 0.00 16.34
N LYS A 82 2.55 0.26 16.04
CA LYS A 82 3.65 -0.02 16.98
C LYS A 82 3.94 1.05 18.02
N ARG A 83 3.65 2.33 17.74
CA ARG A 83 4.05 3.46 18.61
C ARG A 83 2.91 4.12 19.39
N TYR A 84 1.68 3.59 19.36
CA TYR A 84 0.52 4.10 20.10
C TYR A 84 0.45 5.63 20.09
N TRP A 85 0.23 6.25 18.93
CA TRP A 85 0.40 7.69 18.81
C TRP A 85 -0.86 8.48 18.44
N ASP A 86 -0.92 9.63 19.11
CA ASP A 86 -1.74 10.80 18.83
C ASP A 86 -1.61 11.22 17.36
N ILE A 87 -2.72 11.56 16.71
CA ILE A 87 -2.80 11.83 15.27
C ILE A 87 -1.79 12.91 14.87
N SER A 88 -1.66 13.96 15.70
CA SER A 88 -0.72 15.07 15.46
C SER A 88 0.75 14.62 15.35
N ARG A 89 1.17 13.67 16.19
CA ARG A 89 2.54 13.14 16.16
C ARG A 89 2.76 12.13 15.03
N ALA A 90 1.73 11.38 14.64
CA ALA A 90 1.79 10.52 13.46
C ALA A 90 2.06 11.35 12.20
N PHE A 91 1.40 12.51 12.06
CA PHE A 91 1.65 13.44 10.97
C PHE A 91 3.01 14.13 11.04
N SER A 92 3.53 14.50 12.21
CA SER A 92 4.88 15.09 12.30
C SER A 92 5.98 14.10 11.90
N ASN A 93 5.79 12.81 12.19
CA ASN A 93 6.72 11.76 11.80
C ASN A 93 6.63 11.36 10.31
N LEU A 94 5.56 11.75 9.60
CA LEU A 94 5.47 11.48 8.16
C LEU A 94 6.63 12.08 7.37
N GLY A 95 7.16 13.23 7.80
CA GLY A 95 8.32 13.85 7.18
C GLY A 95 9.58 12.96 7.18
N ILE A 96 9.70 12.07 8.18
CA ILE A 96 10.83 11.16 8.31
C ILE A 96 10.76 10.03 7.27
N PHE A 97 9.55 9.57 6.95
CA PHE A 97 9.32 8.44 6.03
C PHE A 97 8.88 8.88 4.64
N PHE A 98 8.73 10.19 4.40
CA PHE A 98 8.25 10.76 3.15
C PHE A 98 9.05 10.28 1.93
N SER A 99 10.38 10.30 2.02
CA SER A 99 11.26 9.83 0.94
C SER A 99 11.08 8.33 0.67
N ASP A 100 10.98 7.54 1.74
CA ASP A 100 10.87 6.08 1.64
C ASP A 100 9.51 5.66 1.04
N VAL A 101 8.45 6.35 1.44
CA VAL A 101 7.10 6.18 0.90
C VAL A 101 7.05 6.56 -0.58
N ILE A 102 7.71 7.65 -0.98
CA ILE A 102 7.78 8.04 -2.40
C ILE A 102 8.53 6.99 -3.22
N ILE A 103 9.70 6.53 -2.77
CA ILE A 103 10.49 5.54 -3.51
C ILE A 103 9.69 4.25 -3.71
N ALA A 104 9.09 3.74 -2.63
CA ALA A 104 8.28 2.52 -2.70
C ALA A 104 6.99 2.74 -3.51
N GLY A 105 6.39 3.92 -3.42
CA GLY A 105 5.20 4.31 -4.18
C GLY A 105 5.47 4.40 -5.68
N ILE A 106 6.62 4.95 -6.08
CA ILE A 106 7.07 4.96 -7.48
C ILE A 106 7.32 3.53 -7.96
N ALA A 107 8.03 2.70 -7.18
CA ALA A 107 8.29 1.31 -7.55
C ALA A 107 6.98 0.53 -7.77
N LEU A 108 6.03 0.61 -6.83
CA LEU A 108 4.71 0.01 -6.96
C LEU A 108 3.93 0.61 -8.14
N GLY A 109 4.02 1.92 -8.36
CA GLY A 109 3.37 2.63 -9.46
C GLY A 109 3.86 2.21 -10.84
N LEU A 110 5.16 1.95 -10.97
CA LEU A 110 5.75 1.41 -12.20
C LEU A 110 5.29 -0.02 -12.46
N VAL A 111 5.28 -0.87 -11.42
CA VAL A 111 4.73 -2.24 -11.53
C VAL A 111 3.26 -2.20 -11.93
N ASN A 112 2.45 -1.41 -11.22
CA ASN A 112 1.04 -1.20 -11.53
C ASN A 112 0.85 -0.76 -12.98
N PHE A 113 1.64 0.20 -13.46
CA PHE A 113 1.55 0.69 -14.83
C PHE A 113 1.93 -0.39 -15.86
N VAL A 114 3.08 -1.05 -15.69
CA VAL A 114 3.60 -2.08 -16.61
C VAL A 114 2.64 -3.26 -16.69
N PHE A 115 2.07 -3.70 -15.57
CA PHE A 115 1.17 -4.85 -15.55
C PHE A 115 -0.31 -4.48 -15.72
N SER A 116 -0.65 -3.18 -15.81
CA SER A 116 -2.03 -2.73 -16.07
C SER A 116 -2.60 -3.15 -17.42
N TYR A 117 -1.75 -3.65 -18.34
CA TYR A 117 -2.16 -4.16 -19.64
C TYR A 117 -2.62 -5.63 -19.60
N ILE A 118 -2.36 -6.34 -18.50
CA ILE A 118 -2.75 -7.74 -18.33
C ILE A 118 -3.78 -7.79 -17.20
N PRO A 119 -5.09 -7.82 -17.52
CA PRO A 119 -6.13 -7.85 -16.50
C PRO A 119 -5.98 -9.09 -15.60
N VAL A 120 -6.39 -8.96 -14.34
CA VAL A 120 -6.27 -9.98 -13.27
C VAL A 120 -4.82 -10.30 -12.89
N VAL A 121 -3.98 -10.74 -13.83
CA VAL A 121 -2.55 -11.07 -13.57
C VAL A 121 -1.81 -9.84 -13.05
N GLY A 122 -2.09 -8.65 -13.58
CA GLY A 122 -1.46 -7.44 -13.09
C GLY A 122 -1.80 -7.13 -11.63
N ILE A 123 -3.05 -7.35 -11.22
CA ILE A 123 -3.45 -7.18 -9.81
C ILE A 123 -2.71 -8.18 -8.91
N LEU A 124 -2.56 -9.43 -9.36
CA LEU A 124 -1.84 -10.46 -8.61
C LEU A 124 -0.36 -10.11 -8.42
N ILE A 125 0.30 -9.63 -9.47
CA ILE A 125 1.73 -9.22 -9.41
C ILE A 125 1.89 -7.97 -8.55
N SER A 126 1.03 -6.96 -8.75
CA SER A 126 1.03 -5.75 -7.93
C SER A 126 0.79 -6.02 -6.46
N ALA A 127 -0.12 -6.94 -6.13
CA ALA A 127 -0.34 -7.37 -4.76
C ALA A 127 0.88 -8.08 -4.17
N LEU A 128 1.62 -8.85 -4.97
CA LEU A 128 2.82 -9.54 -4.51
C LEU A 128 3.92 -8.52 -4.19
N VAL A 129 4.07 -7.51 -5.04
CA VAL A 129 4.99 -6.39 -4.81
C VAL A 129 4.56 -5.61 -3.57
N PHE A 130 3.26 -5.33 -3.41
CA PHE A 130 2.74 -4.66 -2.21
C PHE A 130 3.00 -5.46 -0.93
N THR A 131 2.83 -6.78 -0.96
CA THR A 131 3.18 -7.69 0.15
C THR A 131 4.66 -7.59 0.50
N GLY A 132 5.55 -7.64 -0.50
CA GLY A 132 6.99 -7.48 -0.30
C GLY A 132 7.34 -6.13 0.32
N LEU A 133 6.76 -5.05 -0.20
CA LEU A 133 6.96 -3.70 0.33
C LEU A 133 6.43 -3.53 1.75
N ALA A 134 5.31 -4.17 2.12
CA ALA A 134 4.79 -4.16 3.48
C ALA A 134 5.74 -4.84 4.48
N LEU A 135 6.33 -5.97 4.08
CA LEU A 135 7.38 -6.63 4.86
C LEU A 135 8.62 -5.74 4.95
N SER A 136 9.04 -5.11 3.86
CA SER A 136 10.19 -4.19 3.83
C SER A 136 9.99 -2.97 4.74
N PHE A 137 8.79 -2.37 4.76
CA PHE A 137 8.46 -1.27 5.67
C PHE A 137 8.57 -1.71 7.13
N SER A 138 8.03 -2.89 7.44
CA SER A 138 8.09 -3.47 8.78
C SER A 138 9.53 -3.74 9.26
N ILE A 139 10.45 -4.05 8.33
CA ILE A 139 11.87 -4.28 8.60
C ILE A 139 12.65 -2.95 8.68
N SER A 140 12.37 -2.00 7.80
CA SER A 140 13.00 -0.68 7.73
C SER A 140 12.89 0.10 9.04
N GLU A 141 11.78 -0.08 9.77
CA GLU A 141 11.59 0.48 11.10
C GLU A 141 12.65 0.09 12.13
N ARG A 142 13.48 -0.94 11.87
CA ARG A 142 14.64 -1.31 12.69
C ARG A 142 15.84 -0.36 12.51
N GLY A 143 15.64 0.80 11.89
CA GLY A 143 16.66 1.83 11.67
C GLY A 143 17.37 1.75 10.31
N LYS A 144 16.82 0.98 9.35
CA LYS A 144 17.34 0.85 7.99
C LYS A 144 16.51 1.69 7.04
N LYS A 145 17.13 2.22 5.98
CA LYS A 145 16.37 2.86 4.89
C LYS A 145 15.50 1.81 4.19
N ILE A 146 14.38 2.24 3.60
CA ILE A 146 13.49 1.32 2.87
C ILE A 146 14.24 0.59 1.76
N VAL A 147 15.14 1.28 1.06
CA VAL A 147 15.91 0.76 -0.08
C VAL A 147 16.74 -0.47 0.33
N ASP A 148 17.38 -0.40 1.49
CA ASP A 148 18.17 -1.51 2.02
C ASP A 148 17.28 -2.67 2.50
N SER A 149 16.07 -2.34 2.95
CA SER A 149 15.09 -3.29 3.50
C SER A 149 14.22 -3.95 2.41
N MET A 150 14.26 -3.46 1.17
CA MET A 150 13.51 -4.02 0.04
C MET A 150 13.93 -5.46 -0.21
N ASN A 151 15.23 -5.71 -0.42
CA ASN A 151 15.76 -7.05 -0.64
C ASN A 151 15.44 -7.99 0.52
N GLU A 152 15.56 -7.51 1.76
CA GLU A 152 15.23 -8.29 2.95
C GLU A 152 13.74 -8.66 2.96
N GLY A 153 12.83 -7.71 2.73
CA GLY A 153 11.39 -7.98 2.70
C GLY A 153 10.96 -8.95 1.60
N PHE A 154 11.52 -8.84 0.40
CA PHE A 154 11.28 -9.83 -0.67
C PHE A 154 11.88 -11.20 -0.34
N SER A 155 13.05 -11.25 0.30
CA SER A 155 13.64 -12.51 0.78
C SER A 155 12.79 -13.15 1.89
N THR A 156 12.14 -12.33 2.73
CA THR A 156 11.24 -12.78 3.80
C THR A 156 10.04 -13.54 3.23
N ILE A 157 9.54 -13.20 2.04
CA ILE A 157 8.48 -13.98 1.37
C ILE A 157 8.94 -15.43 1.19
N SER A 158 10.15 -15.64 0.67
CA SER A 158 10.70 -17.00 0.44
C SER A 158 10.86 -17.78 1.75
N THR A 159 11.23 -17.08 2.82
CA THR A 159 11.34 -17.67 4.16
C THR A 159 9.97 -18.03 4.74
N LEU A 160 8.99 -17.14 4.62
CA LEU A 160 7.63 -17.36 5.10
C LEU A 160 6.92 -18.49 4.35
N ILE A 161 7.18 -18.69 3.05
CA ILE A 161 6.68 -19.86 2.31
C ILE A 161 7.08 -21.17 3.00
N LYS A 162 8.27 -21.23 3.62
CA LYS A 162 8.78 -22.44 4.27
C LYS A 162 8.31 -22.61 5.71
N ILE A 163 8.11 -21.50 6.42
CA ILE A 163 7.89 -21.50 7.88
C ILE A 163 6.41 -21.25 8.23
N ASP A 164 5.74 -20.34 7.53
CA ASP A 164 4.35 -19.93 7.80
C ASP A 164 3.64 -19.49 6.52
N ALA A 165 3.44 -20.47 5.61
CA ALA A 165 2.82 -20.24 4.31
C ALA A 165 1.38 -19.74 4.42
N VAL A 166 0.66 -20.13 5.49
CA VAL A 166 -0.73 -19.75 5.71
C VAL A 166 -0.84 -18.27 6.04
N SER A 167 -0.03 -17.76 6.97
CA SER A 167 -0.05 -16.32 7.29
C SER A 167 0.42 -15.47 6.11
N LEU A 168 1.38 -15.96 5.31
CA LEU A 168 1.78 -15.30 4.07
C LEU A 168 0.64 -15.27 3.04
N LEU A 169 -0.08 -16.37 2.86
CA LEU A 169 -1.24 -16.43 1.97
C LEU A 169 -2.32 -15.43 2.39
N ILE A 170 -2.59 -15.34 3.70
CA ILE A 170 -3.56 -14.37 4.25
C ILE A 170 -3.07 -12.93 3.99
N LEU A 171 -1.79 -12.64 4.21
CA LEU A 171 -1.18 -11.34 3.92
C LEU A 171 -1.31 -10.99 2.43
N TYR A 172 -1.08 -11.96 1.55
CA TYR A 172 -1.18 -11.80 0.11
C TYR A 172 -2.63 -11.55 -0.33
N ILE A 173 -3.60 -12.32 0.18
CA ILE A 173 -5.03 -12.10 -0.09
C ILE A 173 -5.45 -10.70 0.40
N ALA A 174 -5.04 -10.30 1.60
CA ALA A 174 -5.33 -8.95 2.10
C ALA A 174 -4.69 -7.86 1.23
N SER A 175 -3.49 -8.12 0.67
CA SER A 175 -2.83 -7.22 -0.29
C SER A 175 -3.63 -7.09 -1.58
N ILE A 176 -4.18 -8.19 -2.11
CA ILE A 176 -5.09 -8.15 -3.29
C ILE A 176 -6.32 -7.30 -2.98
N LEU A 177 -6.98 -7.54 -1.83
CA LEU A 177 -8.18 -6.81 -1.44
C LEU A 177 -7.92 -5.31 -1.22
N SER A 178 -6.67 -4.91 -0.96
CA SER A 178 -6.29 -3.49 -0.80
C SER A 178 -6.35 -2.68 -2.09
N PHE A 179 -6.40 -3.33 -3.25
CA PHE A 179 -6.65 -2.67 -4.53
C PHE A 179 -8.14 -2.39 -4.78
N VAL A 180 -9.04 -2.93 -3.94
CA VAL A 180 -10.48 -2.64 -4.00
C VAL A 180 -10.76 -1.40 -3.15
N PRO A 181 -11.23 -0.27 -3.72
CA PRO A 181 -11.30 1.01 -3.02
C PRO A 181 -12.08 1.00 -1.71
N ILE A 182 -13.18 0.24 -1.62
CA ILE A 182 -14.00 0.18 -0.40
C ILE A 182 -13.33 -0.69 0.67
N LEU A 183 -12.61 -1.74 0.26
CA LEU A 183 -11.99 -2.68 1.18
C LEU A 183 -10.65 -2.15 1.72
N ASN A 184 -9.98 -1.28 0.97
CA ASN A 184 -8.66 -0.76 1.30
C ASN A 184 -8.57 -0.07 2.67
N ILE A 185 -9.69 0.50 3.16
CA ILE A 185 -9.80 1.18 4.46
C ILE A 185 -9.50 0.21 5.61
N LEU A 186 -9.85 -1.07 5.45
CA LEU A 186 -9.62 -2.12 6.43
C LEU A 186 -8.40 -2.96 6.09
N THR A 187 -8.20 -3.26 4.81
CA THR A 187 -7.18 -4.23 4.40
C THR A 187 -5.78 -3.66 4.43
N ILE A 188 -5.58 -2.37 4.15
CA ILE A 188 -4.25 -1.73 4.26
C ILE A 188 -3.74 -1.75 5.72
N PRO A 189 -4.52 -1.29 6.72
CA PRO A 189 -4.08 -1.38 8.10
C PRO A 189 -3.93 -2.83 8.57
N TYR A 190 -4.76 -3.76 8.09
CA TYR A 190 -4.57 -5.18 8.37
C TYR A 190 -3.24 -5.71 7.79
N VAL A 191 -2.89 -5.37 6.54
CA VAL A 191 -1.62 -5.73 5.91
C VAL A 191 -0.45 -5.16 6.71
N ALA A 192 -0.53 -3.91 7.17
CA ALA A 192 0.50 -3.28 7.98
C ALA A 192 0.75 -4.02 9.31
N ILE A 193 -0.31 -4.36 10.03
CA ILE A 193 -0.22 -5.10 11.31
C ILE A 193 0.33 -6.51 11.06
N LEU A 194 -0.24 -7.25 10.10
CA LEU A 194 0.16 -8.62 9.85
C LEU A 194 1.60 -8.70 9.33
N ALA A 195 2.01 -7.80 8.42
CA ALA A 195 3.40 -7.70 7.98
C ALA A 195 4.33 -7.39 9.16
N SER A 196 3.92 -6.51 10.07
CA SER A 196 4.68 -6.19 11.28
C SER A 196 4.86 -7.39 12.22
N LEU A 197 3.85 -8.25 12.34
CA LEU A 197 3.92 -9.48 13.15
C LEU A 197 4.76 -10.58 12.48
N LEU A 198 4.73 -10.65 11.15
CA LEU A 198 5.48 -11.64 10.38
C LEU A 198 6.96 -11.27 10.21
N ALA A 199 7.25 -9.97 10.14
CA ALA A 199 8.61 -9.45 10.04
C ALA A 199 9.34 -9.32 11.38
N LYS A 200 8.74 -9.76 12.51
CA LYS A 200 9.43 -9.90 13.81
C LYS A 200 10.34 -11.12 13.77
#